data_AF-A0AAV4K5W9-F1
#
_entry.id   AF-A0AAV4K5W9-F1
#
_cell.length_a   1.000
_cell.length_b   1.000
_cell.length_c   1.000
_cell.angle_alpha   90.00
_cell.angle_beta   90.00
_cell.angle_gamma   90.00
#
_symmetry.space_group_name_H-M   'P 1'
#
loop_
_entity.id
_entity.type
_entity.pdbx_description
1 polymer ?
#
loop_
_entity_poly.entity_id
_entity_poly.type
_entity_poly.pdbx_seq_one_letter_code
_entity_poly.pdbx_strand_id
1 'polypeptide(L)'
;MGEAKRRKQLGLMPTVFPFSAELGRGGEVRLVQGPEDAAQRALIEKALRDSQSFGAAWDAEYRTVTVLSSRGSERYATREDVERIPVPALRQIDGELALGSAGKRMGAVIPVEGGSVRLRDQRHSFEGETWQTLPTVRDPQQLVRGLQQHPAFDIKGESLGQFQVDHWLEGRIDVTPDVGELDEQGETLEFFETLVREFHGQTLKEWIAAHREVLEAQEEEGDLTPERREALTAALDEVPVARRSFFEIRRSAPLQSPLMATAYFRDLEFYLLSGAAYTLDGDTWHPYEAPDAEIEGGGLAPELAEFFDLNMITVTVHSDGRVEWDEDDELSEADIRQLQTDLTESTGAGNPQAWAEWNRTMLQEVLGTELTVPDGEPLPVPVAVRLDIPRDVLGEDNPLSQTYMESEVTFDGEHWRDLYSEEVPEELLPFAAGQDSN
;
A
#
# COMPACT_ATOMS: atom_id res chain seq x y z
N MET A 1 15.86 20.58 -54.17
CA MET A 1 15.24 19.31 -53.72
C MET A 1 15.09 19.38 -52.20
N GLY A 2 13.85 19.45 -51.69
CA GLY A 2 13.57 19.77 -50.28
C GLY A 2 14.06 18.69 -49.31
N GLU A 3 14.52 19.12 -48.14
CA GLU A 3 15.10 18.28 -47.08
C GLU A 3 14.18 17.12 -46.65
N ALA A 4 12.87 17.35 -46.60
CA ALA A 4 11.86 16.32 -46.35
C ALA A 4 11.84 15.19 -47.41
N LYS A 5 12.09 15.53 -48.69
CA LYS A 5 12.13 14.56 -49.78
C LYS A 5 13.40 13.71 -49.74
N ARG A 6 14.51 14.30 -49.27
CA ARG A 6 15.80 13.62 -49.06
C ARG A 6 15.75 12.67 -47.85
N ARG A 7 15.13 13.09 -46.73
CA ARG A 7 14.88 12.24 -45.55
C ARG A 7 13.95 11.05 -45.84
N LYS A 8 12.90 11.26 -46.66
CA LYS A 8 12.00 10.18 -47.11
C LYS A 8 12.71 9.13 -47.96
N GLN A 9 13.69 9.51 -48.79
CA GLN A 9 14.50 8.56 -49.57
C GLN A 9 15.52 7.79 -48.72
N LEU A 10 15.90 8.32 -47.56
CA LEU A 10 16.86 7.69 -46.63
C LEU A 10 16.19 6.84 -45.53
N GLY A 11 14.86 6.67 -45.56
CA GLY A 11 14.13 5.92 -44.51
C GLY A 11 14.08 6.62 -43.14
N LEU A 12 14.42 7.92 -43.09
CA LEU A 12 14.53 8.70 -41.84
C LEU A 12 13.22 9.38 -41.41
N MET A 13 12.10 9.09 -42.09
CA MET A 13 10.79 9.62 -41.71
C MET A 13 10.07 8.56 -40.86
N PRO A 14 9.61 8.90 -39.65
CA PRO A 14 8.80 7.98 -38.88
C PRO A 14 7.52 7.64 -39.66
N THR A 15 7.18 6.36 -39.69
CA THR A 15 5.94 5.88 -40.30
C THR A 15 4.83 6.04 -39.28
N VAL A 16 3.72 6.66 -39.67
CA VAL A 16 2.61 6.98 -38.76
C VAL A 16 1.36 6.24 -39.19
N PHE A 17 0.73 5.54 -38.26
CA PHE A 17 -0.49 4.78 -38.43
C PHE A 17 -1.58 5.35 -37.51
N PRO A 18 -2.59 6.06 -38.04
CA PRO A 18 -3.72 6.49 -37.24
C PRO A 18 -4.55 5.29 -36.80
N PHE A 19 -5.13 5.36 -35.61
CA PHE A 19 -6.04 4.35 -35.08
C PHE A 19 -7.20 4.97 -34.32
N SER A 20 -8.26 4.17 -34.19
CA SER A 20 -9.39 4.40 -33.30
C SER A 20 -9.65 3.09 -32.54
N ALA A 21 -9.68 3.16 -31.22
CA ALA A 21 -9.90 2.02 -30.34
C ALA A 21 -11.07 2.30 -29.40
N GLU A 22 -11.80 1.26 -29.06
CA GLU A 22 -12.73 1.26 -27.93
C GLU A 22 -12.09 0.53 -26.75
N LEU A 23 -12.18 1.13 -25.57
CA LEU A 23 -11.77 0.56 -24.30
C LEU A 23 -13.02 0.38 -23.43
N GLY A 24 -13.32 -0.86 -23.09
CA GLY A 24 -14.40 -1.18 -22.16
C GLY A 24 -13.98 -1.04 -20.71
N ARG A 25 -14.97 -1.09 -19.81
CA ARG A 25 -14.75 -0.97 -18.37
C ARG A 25 -13.94 -2.15 -17.79
N GLY A 26 -13.96 -3.32 -18.42
CA GLY A 26 -13.14 -4.47 -18.02
C GLY A 26 -11.69 -4.45 -18.51
N GLY A 27 -11.27 -3.38 -19.19
CA GLY A 27 -9.92 -3.29 -19.77
C GLY A 27 -9.79 -3.92 -21.15
N GLU A 28 -10.89 -4.42 -21.74
CA GLU A 28 -10.88 -4.92 -23.11
C GLU A 28 -10.65 -3.79 -24.12
N VAL A 29 -9.57 -3.91 -24.91
CA VAL A 29 -9.26 -2.99 -26.01
C VAL A 29 -9.73 -3.61 -27.32
N ARG A 30 -10.54 -2.88 -28.07
CA ARG A 30 -11.02 -3.25 -29.40
C ARG A 30 -10.60 -2.19 -30.43
N LEU A 31 -9.69 -2.53 -31.33
CA LEU A 31 -9.35 -1.67 -32.46
C LEU A 31 -10.48 -1.61 -33.48
N VAL A 32 -11.14 -0.46 -33.58
CA VAL A 32 -12.19 -0.16 -34.58
C VAL A 32 -11.57 0.16 -35.94
N GLN A 33 -10.48 0.93 -35.92
CA GLN A 33 -9.69 1.28 -37.10
C GLN A 33 -8.21 1.30 -36.71
N GLY A 34 -7.33 0.83 -37.59
CA GLY A 34 -5.90 0.82 -37.32
C GLY A 34 -5.09 0.19 -38.44
N PRO A 35 -3.79 -0.06 -38.21
CA PRO A 35 -2.95 -0.77 -39.16
C PRO A 35 -3.46 -2.20 -39.43
N GLU A 36 -3.21 -2.70 -40.64
CA GLU A 36 -3.55 -4.09 -41.03
C GLU A 36 -2.60 -5.11 -40.38
N ASP A 37 -1.37 -4.69 -40.08
CA ASP A 37 -0.33 -5.54 -39.51
C ASP A 37 -0.64 -5.91 -38.05
N ALA A 38 -0.63 -7.22 -37.76
CA ALA A 38 -1.00 -7.76 -36.46
C ALA A 38 -0.03 -7.34 -35.33
N ALA A 39 1.27 -7.20 -35.61
CA ALA A 39 2.23 -6.78 -34.61
C ALA A 39 2.02 -5.30 -34.24
N GLN A 40 1.74 -4.44 -35.23
CA GLN A 40 1.40 -3.04 -34.99
C GLN A 40 0.11 -2.88 -34.17
N ARG A 41 -0.90 -3.73 -34.42
CA ARG A 41 -2.13 -3.76 -33.63
C ARG A 41 -1.87 -4.16 -32.18
N ALA A 42 -1.08 -5.21 -31.96
CA ALA A 42 -0.69 -5.66 -30.63
C ALA A 42 0.08 -4.59 -29.85
N LEU A 43 0.96 -3.81 -30.52
CA LEU A 43 1.65 -2.68 -29.88
C LEU A 43 0.67 -1.59 -29.42
N ILE A 44 -0.35 -1.27 -30.22
CA ILE A 44 -1.37 -0.28 -29.83
C ILE A 44 -2.22 -0.82 -28.68
N GLU A 45 -2.69 -2.06 -28.77
CA GLU A 45 -3.52 -2.68 -27.73
C GLU A 45 -2.78 -2.78 -26.39
N LYS A 46 -1.52 -3.21 -26.40
CA LYS A 46 -0.65 -3.21 -25.21
C LYS A 46 -0.47 -1.80 -24.66
N ALA A 47 -0.10 -0.83 -25.49
CA ALA A 47 0.09 0.55 -25.05
C ALA A 47 -1.16 1.16 -24.41
N LEU A 48 -2.35 0.86 -24.94
CA LEU A 48 -3.61 1.34 -24.35
C LEU A 48 -3.94 0.63 -23.04
N ARG A 49 -3.73 -0.70 -22.95
CA ARG A 49 -3.94 -1.45 -21.72
C ARG A 49 -3.02 -0.97 -20.58
N ASP A 50 -1.76 -0.68 -20.92
CA ASP A 50 -0.75 -0.29 -19.93
C ASP A 50 -0.88 1.17 -19.48
N SER A 51 -1.53 2.04 -20.27
CA SER A 51 -1.55 3.49 -20.02
C SER A 51 -2.91 4.06 -19.66
N GLN A 52 -4.00 3.35 -19.91
CA GLN A 52 -5.36 3.85 -19.69
C GLN A 52 -5.95 3.18 -18.45
N SER A 53 -6.54 3.97 -17.56
CA SER A 53 -7.31 3.46 -16.41
C SER A 53 -8.41 2.53 -16.89
N PHE A 54 -8.84 1.53 -16.13
CA PHE A 54 -10.06 0.73 -16.38
C PHE A 54 -10.62 0.26 -15.03
N GLY A 55 -11.77 -0.40 -15.01
CA GLY A 55 -12.42 -0.83 -13.78
C GLY A 55 -12.69 0.33 -12.82
N ALA A 56 -12.34 0.15 -11.55
CA ALA A 56 -12.52 1.15 -10.50
C ALA A 56 -11.67 2.42 -10.73
N ALA A 57 -10.49 2.29 -11.34
CA ALA A 57 -9.64 3.44 -11.65
C ALA A 57 -10.26 4.34 -12.72
N TRP A 58 -10.93 3.73 -13.71
CA TRP A 58 -11.71 4.50 -14.68
C TRP A 58 -12.90 5.21 -14.02
N ASP A 59 -13.59 4.51 -13.11
CA ASP A 59 -14.68 5.11 -12.36
C ASP A 59 -14.20 6.33 -11.56
N ALA A 60 -13.06 6.21 -10.87
CA ALA A 60 -12.44 7.28 -10.10
C ALA A 60 -12.01 8.48 -10.96
N GLU A 61 -11.32 8.22 -12.08
CA GLU A 61 -10.88 9.25 -13.03
C GLU A 61 -12.06 10.05 -13.59
N TYR A 62 -13.10 9.36 -14.08
CA TYR A 62 -14.28 10.00 -14.66
C TYR A 62 -15.03 10.85 -13.62
N ARG A 63 -15.19 10.32 -12.41
CA ARG A 63 -15.88 11.02 -11.32
C ARG A 63 -15.09 12.23 -10.85
N THR A 64 -13.75 12.15 -10.78
CA THR A 64 -12.89 13.31 -10.49
C THR A 64 -13.14 14.45 -11.46
N VAL A 65 -13.11 14.18 -12.77
CA VAL A 65 -13.35 15.22 -13.78
C VAL A 65 -14.77 15.78 -13.66
N THR A 66 -15.75 14.92 -13.40
CA THR A 66 -17.16 15.33 -13.25
C THR A 66 -17.34 16.25 -12.05
N VAL A 67 -16.84 15.86 -10.87
CA VAL A 67 -16.90 16.65 -9.63
C VAL A 67 -16.22 18.01 -9.82
N LEU A 68 -15.00 18.04 -10.37
CA LEU A 68 -14.25 19.27 -10.60
C LEU A 68 -14.89 20.19 -11.66
N SER A 69 -15.65 19.62 -12.60
CA SER A 69 -16.38 20.38 -13.62
C SER A 69 -17.75 20.89 -13.15
N SER A 70 -18.26 20.40 -12.02
CA SER A 70 -19.57 20.75 -11.49
C SER A 70 -19.60 22.21 -11.00
N ARG A 71 -20.65 22.96 -11.35
CA ARG A 71 -20.76 24.42 -11.09
C ARG A 71 -21.58 24.79 -9.84
N GLY A 72 -21.72 23.89 -8.87
CA GLY A 72 -22.04 24.28 -7.49
C GLY A 72 -23.51 24.18 -7.04
N SER A 73 -24.23 23.11 -7.39
CA SER A 73 -25.45 22.72 -6.66
C SER A 73 -25.40 21.33 -6.04
N GLU A 74 -24.58 20.44 -6.58
CA GLU A 74 -24.41 19.08 -6.07
C GLU A 74 -23.29 19.07 -5.04
N ARG A 75 -23.60 18.56 -3.86
CA ARG A 75 -22.66 18.49 -2.74
C ARG A 75 -22.14 17.07 -2.68
N TYR A 76 -21.03 16.82 -3.35
CA TYR A 76 -20.31 15.56 -3.25
C TYR A 76 -19.47 15.60 -1.98
N ALA A 77 -19.98 15.05 -0.88
CA ALA A 77 -19.27 15.08 0.40
C ALA A 77 -18.96 13.69 0.94
N THR A 78 -19.72 12.69 0.52
CA THR A 78 -19.58 11.30 0.97
C THR A 78 -19.22 10.37 -0.19
N ARG A 79 -18.75 9.18 0.16
CA ARG A 79 -18.50 8.09 -0.80
C ARG A 79 -19.74 7.79 -1.63
N GLU A 80 -20.90 7.70 -0.97
CA GLU A 80 -22.18 7.42 -1.63
C GLU A 80 -22.57 8.51 -2.63
N ASP A 81 -22.33 9.79 -2.32
CA ASP A 81 -22.63 10.89 -3.25
C ASP A 81 -21.81 10.79 -4.53
N VAL A 82 -20.52 10.46 -4.39
CA VAL A 82 -19.60 10.30 -5.52
C VAL A 82 -19.94 9.05 -6.33
N GLU A 83 -20.21 7.93 -5.66
CA GLU A 83 -20.48 6.65 -6.32
C GLU A 83 -21.80 6.66 -7.10
N ARG A 84 -22.76 7.53 -6.74
CA ARG A 84 -23.98 7.78 -7.51
C ARG A 84 -23.74 8.43 -8.88
N ILE A 85 -22.59 9.05 -9.11
CA ILE A 85 -22.24 9.59 -10.43
C ILE A 85 -22.08 8.42 -11.40
N PRO A 86 -22.92 8.34 -12.45
CA PRO A 86 -22.86 7.23 -13.39
C PRO A 86 -21.60 7.35 -14.27
N VAL A 87 -20.91 6.24 -14.46
CA VAL A 87 -19.67 6.17 -15.26
C VAL A 87 -19.97 5.52 -16.62
N PRO A 88 -19.51 6.12 -17.74
CA PRO A 88 -19.66 5.52 -19.07
C PRO A 88 -18.97 4.16 -19.17
N ALA A 89 -19.67 3.19 -19.77
CA ALA A 89 -19.14 1.84 -19.97
C ALA A 89 -18.05 1.77 -21.05
N LEU A 90 -18.04 2.72 -22.00
CA LEU A 90 -17.17 2.71 -23.16
C LEU A 90 -16.39 4.02 -23.29
N ARG A 91 -15.12 3.88 -23.66
CA ARG A 91 -14.24 4.95 -24.10
C ARG A 91 -13.79 4.73 -25.53
N GLN A 92 -13.89 5.74 -26.37
CA GLN A 92 -13.29 5.76 -27.69
C GLN A 92 -12.04 6.65 -27.64
N ILE A 93 -10.92 6.06 -28.06
CA ILE A 93 -9.60 6.68 -28.05
C ILE A 93 -9.10 6.77 -29.47
N ASP A 94 -8.87 7.99 -29.94
CA ASP A 94 -8.29 8.27 -31.26
C ASP A 94 -6.82 8.66 -31.10
N GLY A 95 -5.95 8.08 -31.92
CA GLY A 95 -4.51 8.27 -31.76
C GLY A 95 -3.68 7.89 -32.98
N GLU A 96 -2.37 7.86 -32.79
CA GLU A 96 -1.40 7.48 -33.81
C GLU A 96 -0.27 6.63 -33.23
N LEU A 97 0.04 5.52 -33.88
CA LEU A 97 1.30 4.78 -33.70
C LEU A 97 2.35 5.36 -34.65
N ALA A 98 3.53 5.70 -34.13
CA ALA A 98 4.64 6.18 -34.93
C ALA A 98 5.89 5.33 -34.74
N LEU A 99 6.35 4.68 -35.81
CA LEU A 99 7.51 3.79 -35.82
C LEU A 99 8.71 4.42 -36.53
N GLY A 100 9.91 4.13 -36.04
CA GLY A 100 11.19 4.66 -36.57
C GLY A 100 11.73 5.85 -35.78
N SER A 101 12.89 6.36 -36.19
CA SER A 101 13.67 7.39 -35.47
C SER A 101 12.92 8.72 -35.36
N ALA A 102 12.07 8.85 -34.34
CA ALA A 102 11.47 10.10 -33.94
C ALA A 102 12.43 10.83 -33.00
N GLY A 103 13.01 11.95 -33.46
CA GLY A 103 13.60 12.91 -32.53
C GLY A 103 12.57 13.34 -31.47
N LYS A 104 13.03 13.81 -30.30
CA LYS A 104 12.22 14.26 -29.15
C LYS A 104 10.92 14.93 -29.61
N ARG A 105 9.79 14.22 -29.48
CA ARG A 105 8.47 14.76 -29.78
C ARG A 105 7.93 15.43 -28.52
N MET A 106 7.24 16.57 -28.69
CA MET A 106 6.59 17.29 -27.59
C MET A 106 5.21 16.68 -27.28
N GLY A 107 4.92 16.49 -26.00
CA GLY A 107 3.65 15.96 -25.46
C GLY A 107 3.81 14.59 -24.79
N ALA A 108 2.79 14.18 -24.02
CA ALA A 108 2.74 12.83 -23.44
C ALA A 108 2.65 11.79 -24.58
N VAL A 109 3.65 10.93 -24.66
CA VAL A 109 3.75 9.84 -25.64
C VAL A 109 4.03 8.55 -24.89
N ILE A 110 3.36 7.48 -25.28
CA ILE A 110 3.54 6.15 -24.69
C ILE A 110 4.64 5.44 -25.50
N PRO A 111 5.80 5.12 -24.91
CA PRO A 111 6.86 4.40 -25.62
C PRO A 111 6.40 2.98 -25.98
N VAL A 112 6.76 2.52 -27.17
CA VAL A 112 6.52 1.13 -27.61
C VAL A 112 7.76 0.63 -28.37
N GLU A 113 7.84 -0.68 -28.59
CA GLU A 113 8.93 -1.26 -29.36
C GLU A 113 9.05 -0.59 -30.75
N GLY A 114 10.23 -0.03 -31.03
CA GLY A 114 10.52 0.64 -32.30
C GLY A 114 9.80 1.98 -32.53
N GLY A 115 9.11 2.55 -31.54
CA GLY A 115 8.33 3.77 -31.73
C GLY A 115 7.62 4.35 -30.51
N SER A 116 6.47 5.00 -30.76
CA SER A 116 5.61 5.58 -29.72
C SER A 116 4.15 5.63 -30.16
N VAL A 117 3.24 5.55 -29.19
CA VAL A 117 1.79 5.80 -29.35
C VAL A 117 1.46 7.19 -28.79
N ARG A 118 0.70 7.97 -29.56
CA ARG A 118 0.19 9.28 -29.14
C ARG A 118 -1.33 9.29 -29.17
N LEU A 119 -1.94 9.68 -28.06
CA LEU A 119 -3.38 9.89 -27.95
C LEU A 119 -3.73 11.31 -28.41
N ARG A 120 -4.86 11.47 -29.09
CA ARG A 120 -5.32 12.76 -29.64
C ARG A 120 -6.63 13.22 -29.04
N ASP A 121 -7.59 12.31 -28.97
CA ASP A 121 -8.93 12.61 -28.49
C ASP A 121 -9.49 11.42 -27.72
N GLN A 122 -10.37 11.73 -26.77
CA GLN A 122 -11.07 10.75 -25.95
C GLN A 122 -12.54 11.14 -25.82
N ARG A 123 -13.41 10.18 -26.15
CA ARG A 123 -14.86 10.33 -26.10
C ARG A 123 -15.46 9.18 -25.31
N HIS A 124 -16.60 9.42 -24.68
CA HIS A 124 -17.21 8.50 -23.72
C HIS A 124 -18.65 8.20 -24.11
N SER A 125 -19.10 6.98 -23.89
CA SER A 125 -20.48 6.58 -24.13
C SER A 125 -21.00 5.61 -23.08
N PHE A 126 -22.24 5.84 -22.65
CA PHE A 126 -22.97 4.92 -21.77
C PHE A 126 -23.56 3.73 -22.53
N GLU A 127 -23.95 3.94 -23.79
CA GLU A 127 -24.73 2.97 -24.59
C GLU A 127 -24.04 2.60 -25.91
N GLY A 128 -22.95 3.28 -26.27
CA GLY A 128 -22.23 3.10 -27.54
C GLY A 128 -22.77 3.92 -28.71
N GLU A 129 -23.91 4.59 -28.55
CA GLU A 129 -24.56 5.37 -29.62
C GLU A 129 -24.19 6.85 -29.59
N THR A 130 -24.20 7.46 -28.40
CA THR A 130 -23.89 8.89 -28.20
C THR A 130 -22.54 9.05 -27.54
N TRP A 131 -21.64 9.81 -28.17
CA TRP A 131 -20.26 10.00 -27.73
C TRP A 131 -20.04 11.43 -27.26
N GLN A 132 -19.47 11.59 -26.06
CA GLN A 132 -19.26 12.88 -25.42
C GLN A 132 -17.82 13.05 -24.95
N THR A 133 -17.25 14.23 -25.18
CA THR A 133 -15.95 14.61 -24.63
C THR A 133 -16.16 15.16 -23.22
N LEU A 134 -15.31 14.76 -22.28
CA LEU A 134 -15.34 15.32 -20.94
C LEU A 134 -15.01 16.83 -20.98
N PRO A 135 -15.58 17.63 -20.07
CA PRO A 135 -15.22 19.03 -19.94
C PRO A 135 -13.72 19.17 -19.67
N THR A 136 -13.04 19.99 -20.45
CA THR A 136 -11.64 20.34 -20.16
C THR A 136 -11.61 21.31 -18.99
N VAL A 137 -10.92 20.97 -17.91
CA VAL A 137 -10.64 21.92 -16.84
C VAL A 137 -9.60 22.91 -17.37
N ARG A 138 -10.04 24.14 -17.68
CA ARG A 138 -9.22 25.13 -18.40
C ARG A 138 -8.29 25.95 -17.51
N ASP A 139 -8.53 25.95 -16.20
CA ASP A 139 -7.76 26.73 -15.24
C ASP A 139 -7.04 25.79 -14.25
N PRO A 140 -5.71 25.62 -14.40
CA PRO A 140 -4.91 24.78 -13.51
C PRO A 140 -4.97 25.21 -12.05
N GLN A 141 -5.13 26.51 -11.74
CA GLN A 141 -5.21 26.98 -10.36
C GLN A 141 -6.55 26.61 -9.72
N GLN A 142 -7.64 26.65 -10.49
CA GLN A 142 -8.94 26.17 -10.01
C GLN A 142 -8.95 24.66 -9.85
N LEU A 143 -8.28 23.91 -10.73
CA LEU A 143 -8.10 22.47 -10.59
C LEU A 143 -7.42 22.14 -9.25
N VAL A 144 -6.24 22.73 -8.99
CA VAL A 144 -5.47 22.48 -7.76
C VAL A 144 -6.27 22.87 -6.52
N ARG A 145 -6.93 24.04 -6.52
CA ARG A 145 -7.80 24.42 -5.40
C ARG A 145 -8.97 23.45 -5.21
N GLY A 146 -9.58 22.98 -6.29
CA GLY A 146 -10.64 21.98 -6.24
C GLY A 146 -10.16 20.68 -5.60
N LEU A 147 -9.00 20.18 -6.02
CA LEU A 147 -8.38 18.98 -5.44
C LEU A 147 -8.07 19.14 -3.95
N GLN A 148 -7.64 20.33 -3.52
CA GLN A 148 -7.24 20.59 -2.12
C GLN A 148 -8.40 20.94 -1.19
N GLN A 149 -9.49 21.51 -1.69
CA GLN A 149 -10.55 22.10 -0.86
C GLN A 149 -11.85 21.31 -0.88
N HIS A 150 -12.01 20.40 -1.84
CA HIS A 150 -13.26 19.67 -2.01
C HIS A 150 -13.24 18.39 -1.16
N PRO A 151 -14.18 18.24 -0.19
CA PRO A 151 -14.09 17.22 0.86
C PRO A 151 -14.14 15.77 0.33
N ALA A 152 -14.73 15.54 -0.84
CA ALA A 152 -14.75 14.21 -1.43
C ALA A 152 -13.35 13.69 -1.85
N PHE A 153 -12.33 14.55 -1.98
CA PHE A 153 -10.95 14.10 -2.25
C PHE A 153 -10.22 13.60 -0.99
N ASP A 154 -10.77 13.83 0.20
CA ASP A 154 -10.26 13.25 1.46
C ASP A 154 -10.74 11.80 1.67
N ILE A 155 -11.68 11.34 0.84
CA ILE A 155 -12.21 9.97 0.93
C ILE A 155 -11.16 9.00 0.40
N LYS A 156 -10.54 8.26 1.32
CA LYS A 156 -9.55 7.23 1.01
C LYS A 156 -10.20 5.93 0.51
N GLY A 157 -9.47 5.21 -0.34
CA GLY A 157 -9.77 3.82 -0.66
C GLY A 157 -9.51 2.87 0.51
N GLU A 158 -10.00 1.64 0.36
CA GLU A 158 -9.73 0.55 1.31
C GLU A 158 -8.23 0.26 1.36
N SER A 159 -7.65 0.20 2.56
CA SER A 159 -6.25 -0.16 2.73
C SER A 159 -6.09 -1.67 2.52
N LEU A 160 -5.13 -2.05 1.69
CA LEU A 160 -4.76 -3.44 1.44
C LEU A 160 -3.56 -3.88 2.28
N GLY A 161 -2.92 -2.94 2.97
CA GLY A 161 -1.77 -3.19 3.81
C GLY A 161 -0.70 -2.12 3.65
N GLN A 162 0.30 -2.22 4.52
CA GLN A 162 1.51 -1.44 4.48
C GLN A 162 2.70 -2.37 4.26
N PHE A 163 3.66 -1.93 3.47
CA PHE A 163 4.71 -2.75 2.90
C PHE A 163 6.07 -2.09 3.11
N GLN A 164 7.01 -2.84 3.68
CA GLN A 164 8.42 -2.51 3.68
C GLN A 164 9.04 -2.99 2.38
N VAL A 165 9.90 -2.17 1.79
CA VAL A 165 10.69 -2.52 0.62
C VAL A 165 12.15 -2.26 0.85
N ASP A 166 12.95 -3.32 0.79
CA ASP A 166 14.41 -3.26 0.84
C ASP A 166 14.96 -3.46 -0.57
N HIS A 167 15.46 -2.38 -1.17
CA HIS A 167 16.12 -2.42 -2.47
C HIS A 167 17.63 -2.44 -2.25
N TRP A 168 18.31 -3.44 -2.79
CA TRP A 168 19.75 -3.61 -2.74
C TRP A 168 20.39 -3.07 -4.02
N LEU A 169 21.58 -2.49 -3.90
CA LEU A 169 22.32 -1.88 -5.02
C LEU A 169 22.60 -2.88 -6.15
N GLU A 170 22.70 -4.16 -5.85
CA GLU A 170 22.84 -5.26 -6.81
C GLU A 170 21.57 -5.57 -7.62
N GLY A 171 20.45 -4.96 -7.27
CA GLY A 171 19.16 -5.04 -7.96
C GLY A 171 18.15 -6.00 -7.33
N ARG A 172 18.48 -6.65 -6.19
CA ARG A 172 17.52 -7.43 -5.40
C ARG A 172 16.53 -6.47 -4.74
N ILE A 173 15.25 -6.82 -4.76
CA ILE A 173 14.19 -6.10 -4.06
C ILE A 173 13.45 -7.13 -3.21
N ASP A 174 13.45 -6.90 -1.90
CA ASP A 174 12.72 -7.71 -0.93
C ASP A 174 11.52 -6.89 -0.45
N VAL A 175 10.33 -7.47 -0.47
CA VAL A 175 9.07 -6.82 -0.10
C VAL A 175 8.39 -7.62 0.99
N THR A 176 8.01 -6.94 2.07
CA THR A 176 7.38 -7.56 3.25
C THR A 176 6.16 -6.74 3.69
N PRO A 177 4.96 -7.33 3.81
CA PRO A 177 4.58 -8.70 3.41
C PRO A 177 4.60 -8.87 1.88
N ASP A 178 4.40 -10.09 1.36
CA ASP A 178 4.44 -10.33 -0.08
C ASP A 178 3.28 -9.62 -0.81
N VAL A 179 3.63 -8.67 -1.68
CA VAL A 179 2.67 -7.94 -2.54
C VAL A 179 2.10 -8.83 -3.65
N GLY A 180 2.76 -9.93 -3.98
CA GLY A 180 2.30 -10.89 -5.00
C GLY A 180 0.94 -11.50 -4.69
N GLU A 181 0.52 -11.53 -3.42
CA GLU A 181 -0.79 -12.05 -3.03
C GLU A 181 -1.96 -11.10 -3.37
N LEU A 182 -1.69 -9.85 -3.75
CA LEU A 182 -2.72 -8.88 -4.12
C LEU A 182 -3.37 -9.15 -5.48
N ASP A 183 -2.74 -9.95 -6.36
CA ASP A 183 -3.34 -10.44 -7.59
C ASP A 183 -2.84 -11.82 -8.02
N GLU A 184 -3.68 -12.57 -8.75
CA GLU A 184 -3.38 -13.95 -9.18
C GLU A 184 -2.24 -14.06 -10.19
N GLN A 185 -1.83 -12.97 -10.83
CA GLN A 185 -0.91 -12.95 -11.97
C GLN A 185 0.49 -12.44 -11.62
N GLY A 186 0.70 -11.92 -10.40
CA GLY A 186 1.94 -11.32 -9.92
C GLY A 186 2.25 -9.95 -10.54
N GLU A 187 1.32 -9.36 -11.30
CA GLU A 187 1.59 -8.13 -12.07
C GLU A 187 1.74 -6.90 -11.16
N THR A 188 1.09 -6.90 -10.00
CA THR A 188 1.22 -5.84 -8.99
C THR A 188 2.64 -5.81 -8.41
N LEU A 189 3.24 -6.98 -8.13
CA LEU A 189 4.62 -7.06 -7.67
C LEU A 189 5.58 -6.53 -8.74
N GLU A 190 5.43 -6.95 -10.00
CA GLU A 190 6.27 -6.46 -11.11
C GLU A 190 6.20 -4.93 -11.27
N PHE A 191 4.98 -4.36 -11.18
CA PHE A 191 4.79 -2.92 -11.18
C PHE A 191 5.45 -2.26 -9.97
N PHE A 192 5.25 -2.82 -8.78
CA PHE A 192 5.76 -2.25 -7.53
C PHE A 192 7.28 -2.23 -7.50
N GLU A 193 7.94 -3.30 -7.93
CA GLU A 193 9.39 -3.31 -8.10
C GLU A 193 9.85 -2.27 -9.13
N THR A 194 9.10 -2.07 -10.22
CA THR A 194 9.42 -1.04 -11.21
C THR A 194 9.33 0.35 -10.59
N LEU A 195 8.28 0.64 -9.83
CA LEU A 195 8.10 1.88 -9.07
C LEU A 195 9.27 2.11 -8.11
N VAL A 196 9.68 1.08 -7.37
CA VAL A 196 10.80 1.15 -6.41
C VAL A 196 12.12 1.43 -7.12
N ARG A 197 12.36 0.83 -8.29
CA ARG A 197 13.55 1.10 -9.11
C ARG A 197 13.55 2.53 -9.66
N GLU A 198 12.40 3.06 -10.06
CA GLU A 198 12.27 4.46 -10.48
C GLU A 198 12.52 5.42 -9.31
N PHE A 199 11.99 5.09 -8.12
CA PHE A 199 12.14 5.91 -6.93
C PHE A 199 13.56 5.89 -6.36
N HIS A 200 14.21 4.73 -6.30
CA HIS A 200 15.57 4.59 -5.76
C HIS A 200 16.67 4.81 -6.79
N GLY A 201 16.37 4.75 -8.08
CA GLY A 201 17.32 4.87 -9.19
C GLY A 201 17.65 3.53 -9.85
N GLN A 202 17.65 3.49 -11.18
CA GLN A 202 17.85 2.26 -11.97
C GLN A 202 19.32 2.00 -12.32
N THR A 203 20.14 3.04 -12.23
CA THR A 203 21.58 2.99 -12.49
C THR A 203 22.36 3.46 -11.26
N LEU A 204 23.62 3.05 -11.11
CA LEU A 204 24.47 3.54 -10.01
C LEU A 204 24.50 5.07 -9.90
N LYS A 205 24.46 5.77 -11.03
CA LYS A 205 24.42 7.24 -11.04
C LYS A 205 23.11 7.78 -10.48
N GLU A 206 21.98 7.21 -10.90
CA GLU A 206 20.65 7.60 -10.39
C GLU A 206 20.48 7.20 -8.93
N TRP A 207 21.01 6.05 -8.52
CA TRP A 207 21.03 5.60 -7.14
C TRP A 207 21.68 6.60 -6.20
N ILE A 208 22.91 7.02 -6.54
CA ILE A 208 23.66 8.03 -5.78
C ILE A 208 22.91 9.37 -5.80
N ALA A 209 22.35 9.76 -6.95
CA ALA A 209 21.62 11.02 -7.07
C ALA A 209 20.36 11.03 -6.19
N ALA A 210 19.56 9.96 -6.23
CA ALA A 210 18.34 9.84 -5.44
C ALA A 210 18.61 9.70 -3.94
N HIS A 211 19.73 9.09 -3.54
CA HIS A 211 20.17 9.07 -2.13
C HIS A 211 20.51 10.48 -1.65
N ARG A 212 21.30 11.23 -2.43
CA ARG A 212 21.69 12.61 -2.11
C ARG A 212 20.50 13.55 -2.07
N GLU A 213 19.57 13.43 -3.02
CA GLU A 213 18.37 14.26 -3.06
C GLU A 213 17.55 14.18 -1.77
N VAL A 214 17.41 12.98 -1.20
CA VAL A 214 16.71 12.79 0.08
C VAL A 214 17.47 13.45 1.23
N LEU A 215 18.80 13.28 1.31
CA LEU A 215 19.62 13.91 2.36
C LEU A 215 19.65 15.45 2.25
N GLU A 216 19.75 15.98 1.03
CA GLU A 216 19.73 17.43 0.75
C GLU A 216 18.36 18.03 1.14
N ALA A 217 17.26 17.33 0.87
CA ALA A 217 15.93 17.76 1.31
C ALA A 217 15.83 17.89 2.84
N GLN A 218 16.46 16.99 3.59
CA GLN A 218 16.53 17.08 5.06
C GLN A 218 17.35 18.29 5.54
N GLU A 219 18.36 18.71 4.78
CA GLU A 219 19.14 19.92 5.08
C GLU A 219 18.30 21.20 4.91
N GLU A 220 17.37 21.20 3.95
CA GLU A 220 16.54 22.36 3.62
C GLU A 220 15.32 22.54 4.55
N GLU A 221 14.82 21.48 5.18
CA GLU A 221 13.55 21.49 5.94
C GLU A 221 13.59 22.07 7.36
N GLY A 222 14.76 22.41 7.96
CA GLY A 222 14.77 22.81 9.38
C GLY A 222 15.96 23.60 9.93
N ASP A 223 15.77 24.08 11.16
CA ASP A 223 16.80 24.72 12.00
C ASP A 223 17.67 23.62 12.64
N LEU A 224 18.51 22.99 11.80
CA LEU A 224 19.34 21.85 12.21
C LEU A 224 20.42 22.27 13.21
N THR A 225 20.62 21.44 14.25
CA THR A 225 21.76 21.58 15.15
C THR A 225 23.08 21.43 14.38
N PRO A 226 24.18 22.03 14.85
CA PRO A 226 25.49 21.86 14.21
C PRO A 226 25.89 20.39 14.03
N GLU A 227 25.63 19.56 15.03
CA GLU A 227 25.92 18.13 15.03
C GLU A 227 25.13 17.40 13.92
N ARG A 228 23.83 17.71 13.79
CA ARG A 228 22.94 17.12 12.79
C ARG A 228 23.36 17.50 11.36
N ARG A 229 23.80 18.74 11.15
CA ARG A 229 24.32 19.21 9.86
C ARG A 229 25.63 18.53 9.48
N GLU A 230 26.52 18.32 10.45
CA GLU A 230 27.76 17.58 10.23
C GLU A 230 27.49 16.13 9.84
N ALA A 231 26.56 15.45 10.51
CA ALA A 231 26.13 14.09 10.18
C ALA A 231 25.55 13.99 8.75
N LEU A 232 24.63 14.89 8.37
CA LEU A 232 24.08 14.93 7.01
C LEU A 232 25.17 15.15 5.95
N THR A 233 26.11 16.07 6.23
CA THR A 233 27.22 16.35 5.31
C THR A 233 28.11 15.13 5.11
N ALA A 234 28.39 14.38 6.18
CA ALA A 234 29.17 13.15 6.10
C ALA A 234 28.46 12.08 5.25
N ALA A 235 27.15 11.92 5.43
CA ALA A 235 26.35 10.94 4.69
C ALA A 235 26.27 11.21 3.18
N LEU A 236 26.35 12.48 2.72
CA LEU A 236 26.26 12.83 1.30
C LEU A 236 27.35 12.19 0.41
N ASP A 237 28.50 11.86 0.99
CA ASP A 237 29.61 11.24 0.28
C ASP A 237 29.59 9.70 0.33
N GLU A 238 28.63 9.13 1.07
CA GLU A 238 28.46 7.69 1.18
C GLU A 238 27.56 7.15 0.05
N VAL A 239 27.73 5.86 -0.25
CA VAL A 239 26.91 5.16 -1.23
C VAL A 239 26.29 3.96 -0.52
N PRO A 240 24.97 3.96 -0.27
CA PRO A 240 24.34 2.87 0.44
C PRO A 240 24.33 1.60 -0.39
N VAL A 241 24.52 0.47 0.28
CA VAL A 241 24.42 -0.88 -0.32
C VAL A 241 22.97 -1.33 -0.41
N ALA A 242 22.08 -0.81 0.45
CA ALA A 242 20.64 -0.97 0.31
C ALA A 242 19.86 0.25 0.86
N ARG A 243 18.62 0.40 0.39
CA ARG A 243 17.69 1.45 0.75
C ARG A 243 16.34 0.83 1.12
N ARG A 244 15.75 1.32 2.20
CA ARG A 244 14.46 0.90 2.74
C ARG A 244 13.45 2.01 2.59
N SER A 245 12.29 1.66 2.07
CA SER A 245 11.14 2.55 1.93
C SER A 245 9.86 1.83 2.36
N PHE A 246 8.86 2.60 2.76
CA PHE A 246 7.59 2.08 3.24
C PHE A 246 6.45 2.61 2.38
N PHE A 247 5.49 1.75 2.07
CA PHE A 247 4.35 2.10 1.22
C PHE A 247 3.05 1.59 1.82
N GLU A 248 1.99 2.41 1.80
CA GLU A 248 0.62 1.92 1.94
C GLU A 248 0.05 1.67 0.54
N ILE A 249 -0.50 0.46 0.32
CA ILE A 249 -1.24 0.16 -0.90
C ILE A 249 -2.72 0.17 -0.57
N ARG A 250 -3.50 0.87 -1.38
CA ARG A 250 -4.96 0.95 -1.24
C ARG A 250 -5.65 0.60 -2.55
N ARG A 251 -6.92 0.17 -2.47
CA ARG A 251 -7.83 0.25 -3.61
C ARG A 251 -8.04 1.71 -4.01
N SER A 252 -8.40 1.97 -5.27
CA SER A 252 -8.67 3.33 -5.72
C SER A 252 -9.73 4.03 -4.88
N ALA A 253 -9.45 5.27 -4.51
CA ALA A 253 -10.44 6.14 -3.92
C ALA A 253 -11.60 6.39 -4.90
N PRO A 254 -12.80 6.77 -4.42
CA PRO A 254 -13.92 7.14 -5.31
C PRO A 254 -13.58 8.28 -6.28
N LEU A 255 -12.63 9.13 -5.91
CA LEU A 255 -12.05 10.19 -6.73
C LEU A 255 -10.53 10.04 -6.74
N GLN A 256 -9.95 10.03 -7.93
CA GLN A 256 -8.51 10.04 -8.09
C GLN A 256 -7.92 11.43 -7.78
N SER A 257 -6.90 11.49 -6.92
CA SER A 257 -6.19 12.73 -6.58
C SER A 257 -4.71 12.65 -6.99
N PRO A 258 -4.28 13.32 -8.08
CA PRO A 258 -2.90 13.28 -8.53
C PRO A 258 -1.90 13.97 -7.57
N LEU A 259 -2.38 14.53 -6.45
CA LEU A 259 -1.56 15.20 -5.45
C LEU A 259 -1.16 14.29 -4.28
N MET A 260 -1.83 13.15 -4.12
CA MET A 260 -1.74 12.36 -2.88
C MET A 260 -1.00 11.04 -3.07
N ALA A 261 -1.38 10.24 -4.07
CA ALA A 261 -0.70 8.97 -4.32
C ALA A 261 0.60 9.18 -5.10
N THR A 262 1.63 8.44 -4.71
CA THR A 262 2.94 8.38 -5.39
C THR A 262 2.80 7.73 -6.76
N ALA A 263 1.99 6.70 -6.87
CA ALA A 263 1.75 5.99 -8.13
C ALA A 263 0.37 5.34 -8.18
N TYR A 264 -0.03 4.96 -9.40
CA TYR A 264 -1.27 4.27 -9.70
C TYR A 264 -0.97 3.07 -10.58
N PHE A 265 -1.58 1.93 -10.26
CA PHE A 265 -1.56 0.76 -11.13
C PHE A 265 -2.92 0.10 -11.10
N ARG A 266 -3.61 0.11 -12.24
CA ARG A 266 -4.99 -0.40 -12.33
C ARG A 266 -5.83 0.26 -11.23
N ASP A 267 -6.52 -0.53 -10.42
CA ASP A 267 -7.34 -0.10 -9.30
C ASP A 267 -6.58 0.07 -7.98
N LEU A 268 -5.25 0.16 -8.01
CA LEU A 268 -4.41 0.34 -6.83
C LEU A 268 -3.77 1.73 -6.79
N GLU A 269 -3.68 2.27 -5.58
CA GLU A 269 -3.02 3.54 -5.24
C GLU A 269 -1.87 3.24 -4.27
N PHE A 270 -0.69 3.75 -4.60
CA PHE A 270 0.53 3.56 -3.81
C PHE A 270 0.88 4.87 -3.12
N TYR A 271 1.05 4.83 -1.80
CA TYR A 271 1.40 5.98 -0.99
C TYR A 271 2.73 5.73 -0.30
N LEU A 272 3.73 6.55 -0.58
CA LEU A 272 4.98 6.54 0.17
C LEU A 272 4.73 7.02 1.61
N LEU A 273 5.21 6.25 2.58
CA LEU A 273 5.18 6.57 4.00
C LEU A 273 6.53 7.16 4.44
N SER A 274 6.56 7.75 5.63
CA SER A 274 7.77 8.34 6.24
C SER A 274 8.77 7.28 6.71
N GLY A 275 9.90 7.73 7.27
CA GLY A 275 10.91 6.89 7.93
C GLY A 275 11.71 5.96 7.01
N ALA A 276 11.92 6.39 5.76
CA ALA A 276 12.88 5.74 4.87
C ALA A 276 14.26 5.66 5.55
N ALA A 277 15.00 4.59 5.22
CA ALA A 277 16.32 4.33 5.77
C ALA A 277 17.29 3.82 4.71
N TYR A 278 18.57 3.77 5.05
CA TYR A 278 19.61 3.19 4.20
C TYR A 278 20.64 2.43 5.04
N THR A 279 21.37 1.51 4.41
CA THR A 279 22.47 0.79 5.05
C THR A 279 23.72 0.85 4.19
N LEU A 280 24.88 0.91 4.83
CA LEU A 280 26.20 0.94 4.19
C LEU A 280 26.89 -0.43 4.22
N ASP A 281 26.49 -1.30 5.15
CA ASP A 281 27.09 -2.60 5.42
C ASP A 281 26.14 -3.78 5.17
N GLY A 282 24.83 -3.52 5.07
CA GLY A 282 23.78 -4.51 4.90
C GLY A 282 23.11 -4.96 6.20
N ASP A 283 23.65 -4.54 7.35
CA ASP A 283 23.22 -4.98 8.68
C ASP A 283 22.66 -3.80 9.51
N THR A 284 23.36 -2.66 9.47
CA THR A 284 23.03 -1.46 10.24
C THR A 284 22.23 -0.49 9.39
N TRP A 285 21.04 -0.10 9.84
CA TRP A 285 20.17 0.81 9.12
C TRP A 285 20.19 2.21 9.73
N HIS A 286 20.29 3.22 8.87
CA HIS A 286 20.33 4.63 9.23
C HIS A 286 19.08 5.33 8.67
N PRO A 287 18.23 5.95 9.51
CA PRO A 287 17.13 6.77 9.05
C PRO A 287 17.65 7.95 8.23
N TYR A 288 16.99 8.32 7.13
CA TYR A 288 17.35 9.55 6.40
C TYR A 288 17.15 10.81 7.26
N GLU A 289 16.14 10.81 8.13
CA GLU A 289 15.84 11.88 9.09
C GLU A 289 16.85 11.97 10.23
N ALA A 290 17.69 10.92 10.41
CA ALA A 290 18.69 10.79 11.47
C ALA A 290 19.90 9.89 11.07
N PRO A 291 20.74 10.20 10.06
CA PRO A 291 21.88 9.38 9.61
C PRO A 291 22.93 9.02 10.65
N ASP A 292 23.02 9.76 11.75
CA ASP A 292 23.90 9.43 12.90
C ASP A 292 23.24 8.49 13.92
N ALA A 293 21.94 8.20 13.76
CA ALA A 293 21.24 7.18 14.51
C ALA A 293 21.33 5.82 13.79
N GLU A 294 21.23 4.76 14.58
CA GLU A 294 21.19 3.37 14.13
C GLU A 294 19.84 2.78 14.50
N ILE A 295 19.23 2.06 13.57
CA ILE A 295 18.07 1.20 13.79
C ILE A 295 18.61 -0.22 13.90
N GLU A 296 18.47 -0.84 15.07
CA GLU A 296 18.84 -2.26 15.24
C GLU A 296 17.81 -3.18 14.58
N GLY A 297 18.28 -4.06 13.69
CA GLY A 297 17.50 -5.18 13.16
C GLY A 297 16.55 -4.84 12.02
N GLY A 298 16.20 -5.86 11.22
CA GLY A 298 15.27 -5.80 10.09
C GLY A 298 13.80 -5.57 10.47
N GLY A 299 13.55 -4.80 11.54
CA GLY A 299 12.26 -4.23 11.89
C GLY A 299 12.17 -2.77 11.44
N LEU A 300 10.95 -2.26 11.41
CA LEU A 300 10.65 -0.83 11.27
C LEU A 300 11.45 -0.03 12.29
N ALA A 301 11.93 1.17 11.91
CA ALA A 301 12.56 2.12 12.85
C ALA A 301 11.63 2.34 14.06
N PRO A 302 12.11 2.60 15.29
CA PRO A 302 11.24 2.83 16.46
C PRO A 302 10.17 3.92 16.24
N GLU A 303 10.50 4.96 15.47
CA GLU A 303 9.59 6.06 15.09
C GLU A 303 8.55 5.64 14.02
N LEU A 304 8.81 4.55 13.29
CA LEU A 304 7.86 3.91 12.38
C LEU A 304 7.17 2.70 13.01
N ALA A 305 7.77 2.07 14.00
CA ALA A 305 7.10 1.15 14.89
C ALA A 305 5.94 1.90 15.55
N GLU A 306 6.08 3.15 15.98
CA GLU A 306 4.94 4.00 16.42
C GLU A 306 3.85 4.24 15.36
N PHE A 307 4.15 4.15 14.06
CA PHE A 307 3.20 4.34 12.96
C PHE A 307 2.49 3.03 12.54
N PHE A 308 3.12 1.89 12.83
CA PHE A 308 2.61 0.54 12.57
C PHE A 308 2.10 -0.17 13.84
N ASP A 309 2.50 0.29 15.01
CA ASP A 309 1.89 0.00 16.29
C ASP A 309 0.57 0.75 16.30
N LEU A 310 -0.51 -0.02 16.21
CA LEU A 310 -1.54 0.14 17.25
C LEU A 310 -0.74 0.32 18.54
N ASN A 311 -0.76 1.50 19.15
CA ASN A 311 0.06 1.82 20.32
C ASN A 311 -0.31 0.83 21.42
N MET A 312 0.25 -0.39 21.44
CA MET A 312 -0.28 -1.51 22.21
C MET A 312 0.40 -1.52 23.57
N ILE A 313 -0.30 -2.07 24.54
CA ILE A 313 0.29 -2.52 25.79
C ILE A 313 0.04 -4.02 25.90
N THR A 314 1.12 -4.77 26.09
CA THR A 314 1.05 -6.20 26.39
C THR A 314 0.78 -6.39 27.86
N VAL A 315 -0.36 -7.00 28.16
CA VAL A 315 -0.82 -7.26 29.52
C VAL A 315 -0.87 -8.77 29.75
N THR A 316 -0.20 -9.23 30.79
CA THR A 316 -0.27 -10.61 31.27
C THR A 316 -1.39 -10.76 32.29
N VAL A 317 -2.38 -11.59 31.97
CA VAL A 317 -3.47 -11.97 32.87
C VAL A 317 -3.20 -13.37 33.40
N HIS A 318 -3.10 -13.50 34.72
CA HIS A 318 -2.88 -14.76 35.42
C HIS A 318 -4.19 -15.39 35.86
N SER A 319 -4.24 -16.72 35.88
CA SER A 319 -5.39 -17.51 36.32
C SER A 319 -5.87 -17.20 37.74
N ASP A 320 -4.99 -16.66 38.60
CA ASP A 320 -5.30 -16.25 39.97
C ASP A 320 -5.90 -14.83 40.10
N GLY A 321 -6.08 -14.12 38.98
CA GLY A 321 -6.66 -12.77 38.94
C GLY A 321 -5.63 -11.65 38.98
N ARG A 322 -4.33 -11.98 39.00
CA ARG A 322 -3.27 -10.97 38.87
C ARG A 322 -3.15 -10.51 37.43
N VAL A 323 -3.00 -9.21 37.24
CA VAL A 323 -2.80 -8.55 35.95
C VAL A 323 -1.50 -7.77 36.02
N GLU A 324 -0.56 -8.07 35.12
CA GLU A 324 0.79 -7.50 35.06
C GLU A 324 1.05 -6.92 33.68
N TRP A 325 1.87 -5.88 33.59
CA TRP A 325 2.32 -5.25 32.35
C TRP A 325 3.78 -4.79 32.58
N ASP A 326 4.44 -4.30 31.53
CA ASP A 326 5.82 -3.82 31.67
C ASP A 326 5.89 -2.62 32.62
N GLU A 327 6.86 -2.60 33.54
CA GLU A 327 7.03 -1.48 34.47
C GLU A 327 7.44 -0.19 33.74
N ASP A 328 8.02 -0.31 32.55
CA ASP A 328 8.36 0.81 31.68
C ASP A 328 7.13 1.45 31.02
N ASP A 329 5.94 0.81 31.09
CA ASP A 329 4.69 1.39 30.61
C ASP A 329 4.06 2.34 31.64
N GLU A 330 4.19 3.64 31.37
CA GLU A 330 3.58 4.69 32.19
C GLU A 330 2.03 4.73 32.04
N LEU A 331 1.33 3.91 32.82
CA LEU A 331 -0.13 3.93 32.92
C LEU A 331 -0.64 4.84 34.05
N SER A 332 -1.76 5.53 33.81
CA SER A 332 -2.41 6.28 34.89
C SER A 332 -3.09 5.32 35.89
N GLU A 333 -3.28 5.77 37.14
CA GLU A 333 -4.02 4.97 38.14
C GLU A 333 -5.46 4.63 37.70
N ALA A 334 -6.05 5.43 36.81
CA ALA A 334 -7.39 5.16 36.28
C ALA A 334 -7.33 3.97 35.30
N ASP A 335 -6.37 3.98 34.39
CA ASP A 335 -6.18 2.93 33.38
C ASP A 335 -5.81 1.60 34.03
N ILE A 336 -4.95 1.64 35.07
CA ILE A 336 -4.60 0.46 35.86
C ILE A 336 -5.85 -0.19 36.46
N ARG A 337 -6.75 0.61 37.05
CA ARG A 337 -7.99 0.10 37.65
C ARG A 337 -8.94 -0.46 36.58
N GLN A 338 -9.01 0.19 35.42
CA GLN A 338 -9.83 -0.27 34.29
C GLN A 338 -9.32 -1.61 33.79
N LEU A 339 -8.03 -1.72 33.46
CA LEU A 339 -7.38 -2.97 33.04
C LEU A 339 -7.61 -4.12 34.00
N GLN A 340 -7.35 -3.89 35.30
CA GLN A 340 -7.54 -4.92 36.32
C GLN A 340 -8.99 -5.37 36.42
N THR A 341 -9.96 -4.44 36.35
CA THR A 341 -11.38 -4.77 36.48
C THR A 341 -11.87 -5.48 35.22
N ASP A 342 -11.70 -4.85 34.06
CA ASP A 342 -12.27 -5.31 32.79
C ASP A 342 -11.66 -6.63 32.34
N LEU A 343 -10.33 -6.81 32.49
CA LEU A 343 -9.67 -8.06 32.08
C LEU A 343 -10.01 -9.20 33.05
N THR A 344 -10.11 -8.95 34.35
CA THR A 344 -10.53 -9.98 35.31
C THR A 344 -11.98 -10.40 35.06
N GLU A 345 -12.87 -9.44 34.78
CA GLU A 345 -14.29 -9.72 34.50
C GLU A 345 -14.49 -10.43 33.15
N SER A 346 -13.78 -10.04 32.10
CA SER A 346 -13.94 -10.60 30.75
C SER A 346 -13.29 -11.97 30.59
N THR A 347 -12.10 -12.19 31.17
CA THR A 347 -11.38 -13.47 31.08
C THR A 347 -11.81 -14.48 32.15
N GLY A 348 -12.51 -14.02 33.20
CA GLY A 348 -12.86 -14.85 34.35
C GLY A 348 -11.68 -15.17 35.28
N ALA A 349 -10.57 -14.44 35.17
CA ALA A 349 -9.40 -14.61 36.02
C ALA A 349 -9.75 -14.53 37.53
N GLY A 350 -9.09 -15.32 38.36
CA GLY A 350 -9.42 -15.46 39.78
C GLY A 350 -10.61 -16.38 40.08
N ASN A 351 -11.33 -16.85 39.05
CA ASN A 351 -12.33 -17.91 39.16
C ASN A 351 -11.94 -19.11 38.28
N PRO A 352 -11.49 -20.24 38.87
CA PRO A 352 -10.99 -21.38 38.11
C PRO A 352 -11.96 -21.94 37.06
N GLN A 353 -13.27 -21.87 37.31
CA GLN A 353 -14.27 -22.37 36.37
C GLN A 353 -14.46 -21.40 35.20
N ALA A 354 -14.58 -20.10 35.49
CA ALA A 354 -14.77 -19.08 34.46
C ALA A 354 -13.51 -18.95 33.58
N TRP A 355 -12.32 -18.96 34.20
CA TRP A 355 -11.05 -18.97 33.50
C TRP A 355 -10.88 -20.17 32.55
N ALA A 356 -11.24 -21.38 33.00
CA ALA A 356 -11.17 -22.59 32.17
C ALA A 356 -12.19 -22.57 31.01
N GLU A 357 -13.36 -21.97 31.22
CA GLU A 357 -14.38 -21.81 30.18
C GLU A 357 -13.94 -20.79 29.13
N TRP A 358 -13.46 -19.62 29.56
CA TRP A 358 -12.93 -18.58 28.68
C TRP A 358 -11.75 -19.08 27.85
N ASN A 359 -10.75 -19.73 28.48
CA ASN A 359 -9.59 -20.27 27.75
C ASN A 359 -9.97 -21.37 26.76
N ARG A 360 -10.97 -22.20 27.08
CA ARG A 360 -11.47 -23.19 26.11
C ARG A 360 -12.02 -22.48 24.87
N THR A 361 -12.85 -21.46 25.05
CA THR A 361 -13.43 -20.70 23.93
C THR A 361 -12.33 -20.03 23.12
N MET A 362 -11.42 -19.30 23.77
CA MET A 362 -10.31 -18.60 23.12
C MET A 362 -9.44 -19.57 22.30
N LEU A 363 -8.98 -20.68 22.89
CA LEU A 363 -8.12 -21.63 22.17
C LEU A 363 -8.83 -22.28 20.97
N GLN A 364 -10.14 -22.53 21.08
CA GLN A 364 -10.94 -23.06 19.97
C GLN A 364 -11.18 -22.03 18.86
N GLU A 365 -11.30 -20.76 19.21
CA GLU A 365 -11.49 -19.68 18.23
C GLU A 365 -10.17 -19.35 17.51
N VAL A 366 -9.07 -19.24 18.24
CA VAL A 366 -7.75 -18.87 17.68
C VAL A 366 -7.16 -20.02 16.86
N LEU A 367 -7.12 -21.24 17.41
CA LEU A 367 -6.54 -22.40 16.72
C LEU A 367 -7.57 -23.14 15.86
N GLY A 368 -8.83 -22.71 15.84
CA GLY A 368 -9.87 -23.08 14.88
C GLY A 368 -9.81 -24.53 14.34
N THR A 369 -9.36 -24.65 13.08
CA THR A 369 -9.28 -25.92 12.35
C THR A 369 -8.14 -26.84 12.76
N GLU A 370 -7.18 -26.34 13.54
CA GLU A 370 -6.00 -27.07 14.01
C GLU A 370 -6.26 -27.83 15.31
N LEU A 371 -7.37 -27.56 16.00
CA LEU A 371 -7.81 -28.32 17.17
C LEU A 371 -9.11 -29.09 16.90
N THR A 372 -9.10 -30.38 17.17
CA THR A 372 -10.29 -31.24 17.24
C THR A 372 -10.49 -31.69 18.68
N VAL A 373 -11.33 -30.96 19.42
CA VAL A 373 -11.65 -31.27 20.83
C VAL A 373 -12.94 -32.09 20.90
N PRO A 374 -12.90 -33.36 21.37
CA PRO A 374 -14.11 -34.16 21.53
C PRO A 374 -15.08 -33.56 22.56
N ASP A 375 -16.38 -33.73 22.32
CA ASP A 375 -17.44 -33.26 23.21
C ASP A 375 -17.23 -33.75 24.65
N GLY A 376 -17.00 -32.80 25.57
CA GLY A 376 -16.86 -33.07 27.01
C GLY A 376 -15.45 -33.38 27.51
N GLU A 377 -14.43 -33.44 26.63
CA GLU A 377 -13.05 -33.57 27.08
C GLU A 377 -12.46 -32.21 27.52
N PRO A 378 -11.83 -32.13 28.71
CA PRO A 378 -11.22 -30.90 29.19
C PRO A 378 -9.94 -30.58 28.41
N LEU A 379 -9.86 -29.38 27.85
CA LEU A 379 -8.59 -28.84 27.37
C LEU A 379 -7.66 -28.53 28.57
N PRO A 380 -6.33 -28.67 28.39
CA PRO A 380 -5.36 -28.04 29.28
C PRO A 380 -5.70 -26.55 29.44
N VAL A 381 -5.62 -26.06 30.67
CA VAL A 381 -5.97 -24.67 30.99
C VAL A 381 -4.66 -23.91 31.25
N PRO A 382 -4.36 -22.86 30.47
CA PRO A 382 -3.22 -21.98 30.72
C PRO A 382 -3.23 -21.42 32.14
N VAL A 383 -2.06 -21.22 32.74
CA VAL A 383 -1.92 -20.54 34.03
C VAL A 383 -1.82 -19.02 33.86
N ALA A 384 -1.46 -18.54 32.67
CA ALA A 384 -1.53 -17.13 32.28
C ALA A 384 -1.65 -16.97 30.75
N VAL A 385 -2.16 -15.81 30.32
CA VAL A 385 -2.31 -15.40 28.92
C VAL A 385 -1.79 -13.97 28.76
N ARG A 386 -1.12 -13.70 27.64
CA ARG A 386 -0.72 -12.35 27.21
C ARG A 386 -1.74 -11.81 26.22
N LEU A 387 -2.15 -10.57 26.46
CA LEU A 387 -3.14 -9.84 25.68
C LEU A 387 -2.52 -8.54 25.21
N ASP A 388 -2.65 -8.25 23.92
CA ASP A 388 -2.22 -6.97 23.37
C ASP A 388 -3.42 -6.03 23.29
N ILE A 389 -3.29 -4.85 23.91
CA ILE A 389 -4.38 -3.89 24.09
C ILE A 389 -4.00 -2.55 23.48
N PRO A 390 -4.81 -1.96 22.59
CA PRO A 390 -4.54 -0.62 22.08
C PRO A 390 -4.61 0.43 23.21
N ARG A 391 -3.58 1.25 23.37
CA ARG A 391 -3.51 2.30 24.40
C ARG A 391 -4.54 3.40 24.18
N ASP A 392 -4.94 3.63 22.93
CA ASP A 392 -5.97 4.62 22.59
C ASP A 392 -7.37 4.22 23.10
N VAL A 393 -7.59 2.94 23.45
CA VAL A 393 -8.83 2.51 24.10
C VAL A 393 -8.79 2.58 25.63
N LEU A 394 -7.63 2.84 26.22
CA LEU A 394 -7.51 3.08 27.67
C LEU A 394 -8.09 4.46 28.01
N GLY A 395 -9.02 4.49 28.97
CA GLY A 395 -9.72 5.71 29.36
C GLY A 395 -10.99 6.01 28.54
N GLU A 396 -11.34 5.18 27.56
CA GLU A 396 -12.67 5.20 26.94
C GLU A 396 -13.69 4.39 27.76
N ASP A 397 -14.98 4.75 27.66
CA ASP A 397 -16.10 4.04 28.32
C ASP A 397 -16.46 2.68 27.64
N ASN A 398 -15.61 2.19 26.72
CA ASN A 398 -15.85 0.97 25.95
C ASN A 398 -15.27 -0.27 26.66
N PRO A 399 -15.96 -1.43 26.65
CA PRO A 399 -15.46 -2.63 27.32
C PRO A 399 -14.27 -3.24 26.58
N LEU A 400 -13.15 -3.46 27.28
CA LEU A 400 -11.90 -3.98 26.69
C LEU A 400 -12.05 -5.37 26.05
N SER A 401 -13.05 -6.16 26.47
CA SER A 401 -13.38 -7.50 25.92
C SER A 401 -13.61 -7.56 24.41
N GLN A 402 -13.75 -6.42 23.73
CA GLN A 402 -13.98 -6.33 22.29
C GLN A 402 -12.79 -5.74 21.52
N THR A 403 -11.70 -5.43 22.22
CA THR A 403 -10.62 -4.61 21.66
C THR A 403 -9.22 -5.20 21.86
N TYR A 404 -9.03 -6.12 22.80
CA TYR A 404 -7.75 -6.80 22.95
C TYR A 404 -7.61 -7.99 21.98
N MET A 405 -6.37 -8.41 21.76
CA MET A 405 -6.02 -9.60 20.98
C MET A 405 -5.19 -10.56 21.84
N GLU A 406 -5.49 -11.85 21.80
CA GLU A 406 -4.74 -12.88 22.53
C GLU A 406 -3.47 -13.27 21.78
N SER A 407 -2.29 -13.05 22.34
CA SER A 407 -1.01 -13.28 21.66
C SER A 407 -0.30 -14.56 22.09
N GLU A 408 -0.16 -14.78 23.40
CA GLU A 408 0.57 -15.93 23.93
C GLU A 408 -0.11 -16.56 25.14
N VAL A 409 0.13 -17.87 25.34
CA VAL A 409 -0.32 -18.60 26.52
C VAL A 409 0.82 -19.34 27.20
N THR A 410 0.72 -19.53 28.51
CA THR A 410 1.63 -20.42 29.25
C THR A 410 0.85 -21.38 30.13
N PHE A 411 1.23 -22.66 30.10
CA PHE A 411 0.60 -23.71 30.91
C PHE A 411 1.35 -24.01 32.21
N ASP A 412 2.60 -23.56 32.32
CA ASP A 412 3.47 -23.80 33.48
C ASP A 412 3.99 -22.51 34.13
N GLY A 413 3.78 -21.35 33.49
CA GLY A 413 4.23 -20.04 33.95
C GLY A 413 5.67 -19.71 33.59
N GLU A 414 6.38 -20.62 32.89
CA GLU A 414 7.77 -20.45 32.48
C GLU A 414 7.92 -20.41 30.96
N HIS A 415 7.20 -21.28 30.24
CA HIS A 415 7.26 -21.38 28.79
C HIS A 415 6.03 -20.75 28.14
N TRP A 416 6.27 -19.73 27.32
CA TRP A 416 5.23 -19.03 26.56
C TRP A 416 5.11 -19.63 25.17
N ARG A 417 3.87 -19.78 24.71
CA ARG A 417 3.50 -20.36 23.42
C ARG A 417 2.75 -19.29 22.63
N ASP A 418 3.28 -18.93 21.48
CA ASP A 418 2.65 -18.03 20.53
C ASP A 418 1.42 -18.71 19.91
N LEU A 419 0.26 -18.05 20.01
CA LEU A 419 -1.01 -18.54 19.51
C LEU A 419 -1.17 -18.44 17.99
N TYR A 420 -0.34 -17.63 17.32
CA TYR A 420 -0.34 -17.44 15.87
C TYR A 420 0.84 -18.12 15.16
N SER A 421 1.62 -18.92 15.90
CA SER A 421 2.66 -19.77 15.33
C SER A 421 2.07 -20.86 14.42
N GLU A 422 2.84 -21.32 13.42
CA GLU A 422 2.45 -22.44 12.56
C GLU A 422 2.35 -23.79 13.31
N GLU A 423 2.88 -23.87 14.54
CA GLU A 423 2.89 -25.10 15.35
C GLU A 423 1.90 -25.03 16.51
N VAL A 424 0.99 -26.00 16.59
CA VAL A 424 0.10 -26.18 17.75
C VAL A 424 0.93 -26.40 19.02
N PRO A 425 0.63 -25.70 20.13
CA PRO A 425 1.33 -25.87 21.40
C PRO A 425 1.45 -27.33 21.83
N GLU A 426 2.61 -27.72 22.36
CA GLU A 426 2.91 -29.12 22.72
C GLU A 426 1.86 -29.72 23.67
N GLU A 427 1.35 -28.90 24.57
CA GLU A 427 0.32 -29.25 25.56
C GLU A 427 -1.03 -29.58 24.89
N LEU A 428 -1.28 -29.03 23.70
CA LEU A 428 -2.50 -29.20 22.92
C LEU A 428 -2.37 -30.24 21.79
N LEU A 429 -1.17 -30.78 21.54
CA LEU A 429 -0.94 -31.83 20.54
C LEU A 429 -1.89 -33.04 20.62
N PRO A 430 -2.34 -33.52 21.81
CA PRO A 430 -3.33 -34.60 21.88
C PRO A 430 -4.67 -34.28 21.19
N PHE A 431 -4.94 -33.00 20.93
CA PHE A 431 -6.14 -32.49 20.29
C PHE A 431 -5.86 -31.91 18.89
N ALA A 432 -4.64 -32.01 18.38
CA ALA A 432 -4.30 -31.47 17.07
C ALA A 432 -5.06 -32.19 15.94
N ALA A 433 -5.71 -31.41 15.07
CA ALA A 433 -6.44 -31.91 13.93
C ALA A 433 -5.48 -32.56 12.91
N GLY A 434 -5.83 -33.74 12.40
CA GLY A 434 -5.01 -34.46 11.41
C GLY A 434 -4.12 -35.57 11.96
N GLN A 435 -4.23 -35.94 13.25
CA GLN A 435 -3.55 -37.13 13.80
C GLN A 435 -4.11 -38.49 13.35
N ASP A 436 -5.15 -38.53 12.49
CA ASP A 436 -5.59 -39.77 11.83
C ASP A 436 -4.70 -40.11 10.63
N SER A 437 -3.44 -40.47 10.88
CA SER A 437 -2.70 -41.45 10.08
C SER A 437 -1.35 -41.79 10.72
N ASN A 438 -1.34 -42.83 11.56
CA ASN A 438 -0.24 -43.78 11.65
C ASN A 438 -0.74 -45.18 12.03
#